data_AF-A0A127CRD2-F1
#
_entry.id   AF-A0A127CRD2-F1
#
_cell.length_a   1.000
_cell.length_b   1.000
_cell.length_c   1.000
_cell.angle_alpha   90.00
_cell.angle_beta   90.00
_cell.angle_gamma   90.00
#
_symmetry.space_group_name_H-M   'P 1'
#
loop_
_entity.id
_entity.type
_entity.pdbx_description
1 polymer ?
#
loop_
_entity_poly.entity_id
_entity_poly.type
_entity_poly.pdbx_seq_one_letter_code
_entity_poly.pdbx_strand_id
1 'polypeptide(L)'
;MVASSARAHTEGAPISPHDFWTAWSLQLTVVAPIAVALLLYGRGLHLAWSRAGIGRGTAVWQAGLFALGLTALWAGLVWPLDAIGESLFSAHMAQHIVLMGVAAPLLVLGLPMPTMIRSLPREWQRGLALAVRWQPWRRCWKFLIRIDVATILQLLVFTLWHIPAAIALSLENDFVHWLMHGSMLAAGLLFWTAILRMRSDEFGSAILALFVNFKFSLVLGALLAFSSRAFYES
;
A
#
# COMPACT_ATOMS: atom_id res chain seq x y z
N MET A 1 9.13 27.13 -23.48
CA MET A 1 9.43 26.94 -22.06
C MET A 1 9.21 25.46 -21.78
N VAL A 2 10.27 24.65 -21.94
CA VAL A 2 10.19 23.18 -21.87
C VAL A 2 10.26 22.79 -20.39
N ALA A 3 9.25 22.05 -19.92
CA ALA A 3 9.23 21.52 -18.56
C ALA A 3 10.48 20.65 -18.34
N SER A 4 11.34 21.09 -17.42
CA SER A 4 12.48 20.31 -16.95
C SER A 4 11.93 19.06 -16.26
N SER A 5 12.01 17.91 -16.93
CA SER A 5 11.76 16.60 -16.34
C SER A 5 12.74 16.40 -15.18
N ALA A 6 12.25 16.47 -13.94
CA ALA A 6 13.02 16.18 -12.74
C ALA A 6 13.52 14.72 -12.79
N ARG A 7 14.80 14.55 -13.16
CA ARG A 7 15.48 13.25 -13.25
C ARG A 7 15.97 12.83 -11.87
N ALA A 8 15.78 11.56 -11.54
CA ALA A 8 16.02 11.03 -10.21
C ALA A 8 17.14 9.98 -10.16
N HIS A 9 18.29 10.20 -10.85
CA HIS A 9 19.58 9.51 -10.57
C HIS A 9 20.18 8.48 -11.56
N THR A 10 20.10 8.62 -12.89
CA THR A 10 21.03 7.86 -13.75
C THR A 10 21.54 8.64 -14.96
N GLU A 11 22.85 8.48 -15.24
CA GLU A 11 23.50 8.74 -16.54
C GLU A 11 23.05 7.74 -17.63
N GLY A 12 22.22 6.76 -17.27
CA GLY A 12 21.58 5.83 -18.21
C GLY A 12 20.43 6.49 -18.97
N ALA A 13 20.34 6.20 -20.27
CA ALA A 13 19.25 6.69 -21.11
C ALA A 13 17.89 6.28 -20.50
N PRO A 14 16.90 7.18 -20.43
CA PRO A 14 15.56 6.84 -19.96
C PRO A 14 15.02 5.65 -20.76
N ILE A 15 14.35 4.72 -20.08
CA ILE A 15 13.75 3.53 -20.70
C ILE A 15 12.92 4.01 -21.89
N SER A 16 13.23 3.45 -23.05
CA SER A 16 12.56 3.82 -24.28
C SER A 16 11.07 3.41 -24.20
N PRO A 17 10.13 4.15 -24.83
CA PRO A 17 8.71 3.83 -24.75
C PRO A 17 8.34 2.41 -25.24
N HIS A 18 9.21 1.77 -26.02
CA HIS A 18 9.04 0.40 -26.49
C HIS A 18 9.43 -0.64 -25.44
N ASP A 19 10.46 -0.39 -24.63
CA ASP A 19 10.89 -1.29 -23.55
C ASP A 19 9.99 -1.19 -22.31
N PHE A 20 9.07 -0.21 -22.29
CA PHE A 20 8.06 -0.02 -21.26
C PHE A 20 7.33 -1.33 -20.96
N TRP A 21 6.80 -2.03 -21.96
CA TRP A 21 5.98 -3.22 -21.76
C TRP A 21 6.73 -4.46 -21.27
N THR A 22 8.07 -4.39 -21.25
CA THR A 22 8.96 -5.52 -20.95
C THR A 22 9.78 -5.34 -19.68
N ALA A 23 9.73 -4.18 -19.02
CA ALA A 23 10.44 -3.92 -17.77
C ALA A 23 9.69 -4.50 -16.56
N TRP A 24 9.76 -5.82 -16.40
CA TRP A 24 9.14 -6.55 -15.29
C TRP A 24 10.13 -6.77 -14.15
N SER A 25 9.82 -6.31 -12.94
CA SER A 25 10.55 -6.65 -11.72
C SER A 25 9.89 -7.85 -11.03
N LEU A 26 10.24 -9.06 -11.47
CA LEU A 26 9.71 -10.30 -10.87
C LEU A 26 10.47 -10.67 -9.59
N GLN A 27 10.54 -9.73 -8.63
CA GLN A 27 11.16 -9.99 -7.35
C GLN A 27 10.28 -10.95 -6.54
N LEU A 28 10.86 -12.09 -6.15
CA LEU A 28 10.13 -13.13 -5.42
C LEU A 28 9.55 -12.63 -4.08
N THR A 29 10.23 -11.68 -3.45
CA THR A 29 9.83 -11.01 -2.20
C THR A 29 8.53 -10.21 -2.32
N VAL A 30 8.17 -9.77 -3.53
CA VAL A 30 6.93 -9.03 -3.83
C VAL A 30 5.87 -9.97 -4.40
N VAL A 31 6.25 -10.82 -5.35
CA VAL A 31 5.33 -11.72 -6.05
C VAL A 31 4.78 -12.80 -5.11
N ALA A 32 5.61 -13.37 -4.24
CA ALA A 32 5.17 -14.46 -3.36
C ALA A 32 4.08 -14.01 -2.36
N PRO A 33 4.20 -12.89 -1.63
CA PRO A 33 3.11 -12.40 -0.78
C PRO A 33 1.81 -12.11 -1.53
N ILE A 34 1.89 -11.52 -2.73
CA ILE A 34 0.71 -11.24 -3.57
C ILE A 34 0.04 -12.55 -4.01
N ALA A 35 0.82 -13.53 -4.47
CA ALA A 35 0.31 -14.83 -4.87
C ALA A 35 -0.34 -15.57 -3.68
N VAL A 36 0.29 -15.56 -2.51
CA VAL A 36 -0.26 -16.15 -1.28
C VAL A 36 -1.58 -15.48 -0.90
N ALA A 37 -1.64 -14.14 -0.93
CA ALA A 37 -2.87 -13.40 -0.65
C ALA A 37 -3.99 -13.77 -1.64
N LEU A 38 -3.69 -13.85 -2.93
CA LEU A 38 -4.63 -14.26 -3.96
C LEU A 38 -5.17 -15.68 -3.72
N LEU A 39 -4.29 -16.64 -3.43
CA LEU A 39 -4.67 -18.04 -3.21
C LEU A 39 -5.52 -18.21 -1.94
N LEU A 40 -5.13 -17.57 -0.83
CA LEU A 40 -5.89 -17.63 0.41
C LEU A 40 -7.26 -16.97 0.26
N TYR A 41 -7.34 -15.81 -0.39
CA TYR A 41 -8.61 -15.12 -0.61
C TYR A 41 -9.50 -15.92 -1.57
N GLY A 42 -8.98 -16.37 -2.71
CA GLY A 42 -9.72 -17.16 -3.70
C GLY A 42 -10.25 -18.47 -3.12
N ARG A 43 -9.42 -19.19 -2.35
CA ARG A 43 -9.85 -20.42 -1.64
C ARG A 43 -10.91 -20.11 -0.59
N GLY A 44 -10.74 -19.04 0.19
CA GLY A 44 -11.71 -18.59 1.18
C GLY A 44 -13.07 -18.25 0.57
N LEU A 45 -13.04 -17.55 -0.57
CA LEU A 45 -14.22 -17.18 -1.35
C LEU A 45 -14.93 -18.40 -1.94
N HIS A 46 -14.17 -19.31 -2.56
CA HIS A 46 -14.69 -20.56 -3.10
C HIS A 46 -15.39 -21.40 -2.01
N LEU A 47 -14.78 -21.53 -0.83
CA LEU A 47 -15.36 -22.24 0.31
C LEU A 47 -16.60 -21.54 0.90
N ALA A 48 -16.67 -20.21 0.83
CA ALA A 48 -17.85 -19.46 1.27
C ALA A 48 -19.01 -19.66 0.29
N TRP A 49 -18.77 -19.46 -1.02
CA TRP A 49 -19.80 -19.49 -2.04
C TRP A 49 -20.28 -20.90 -2.37
N SER A 50 -19.41 -21.93 -2.32
CA SER A 50 -19.82 -23.33 -2.50
C SER A 50 -20.78 -23.83 -1.43
N ARG A 51 -20.71 -23.30 -0.20
CA ARG A 51 -21.56 -23.73 0.93
C ARG A 51 -22.79 -22.87 1.14
N ALA A 52 -22.67 -21.56 0.94
CA ALA A 52 -23.73 -20.60 1.30
C ALA A 52 -24.38 -19.92 0.09
N GLY A 53 -23.88 -20.16 -1.13
CA GLY A 53 -24.29 -19.45 -2.35
C GLY A 53 -23.42 -18.23 -2.65
N ILE A 54 -23.42 -17.81 -3.93
CA ILE A 54 -22.65 -16.66 -4.42
C ILE A 54 -23.06 -15.39 -3.68
N GLY A 55 -22.07 -14.60 -3.27
CA GLY A 55 -22.27 -13.34 -2.55
C GLY A 55 -22.64 -13.48 -1.07
N ARG A 56 -22.79 -14.71 -0.55
CA ARG A 56 -23.02 -14.96 0.88
C ARG A 56 -21.70 -15.10 1.64
N GLY A 57 -21.59 -14.40 2.76
CA GLY A 57 -20.37 -14.30 3.57
C GLY A 57 -19.44 -13.18 3.09
N THR A 58 -19.11 -13.18 1.79
CA THR A 58 -18.36 -12.10 1.13
C THR A 58 -19.15 -11.68 -0.11
N ALA A 59 -19.53 -10.41 -0.18
CA ALA A 59 -20.31 -9.89 -1.30
C ALA A 59 -19.47 -9.87 -2.58
N VAL A 60 -20.11 -10.00 -3.75
CA VAL A 60 -19.41 -10.02 -5.05
C VAL A 60 -18.64 -8.72 -5.29
N TRP A 61 -19.22 -7.58 -4.88
CA TRP A 61 -18.53 -6.29 -4.98
C TRP A 61 -17.28 -6.23 -4.08
N GLN A 62 -17.29 -6.85 -2.89
CA GLN A 62 -16.12 -6.91 -2.00
C GLN A 62 -15.00 -7.75 -2.62
N ALA A 63 -15.36 -8.88 -3.25
CA ALA A 63 -14.41 -9.68 -4.01
C ALA A 63 -13.81 -8.90 -5.19
N GLY A 64 -14.64 -8.12 -5.90
CA GLY A 64 -14.20 -7.22 -6.95
C GLY A 64 -13.24 -6.14 -6.47
N LEU A 65 -13.50 -5.51 -5.32
CA LEU A 65 -12.60 -4.51 -4.73
C LEU A 65 -11.29 -5.13 -4.26
N PHE A 66 -11.31 -6.32 -3.66
CA PHE A 66 -10.08 -7.02 -3.30
C PHE A 66 -9.23 -7.32 -4.54
N ALA A 67 -9.85 -7.85 -5.59
CA ALA A 67 -9.17 -8.12 -6.85
C ALA A 67 -8.58 -6.83 -7.46
N LEU A 68 -9.35 -5.74 -7.48
CA LEU A 68 -8.89 -4.44 -7.97
C LEU A 68 -7.73 -3.88 -7.13
N GLY A 69 -7.80 -4.01 -5.80
CA GLY A 69 -6.73 -3.60 -4.89
C GLY A 69 -5.44 -4.41 -5.10
N LEU A 70 -5.57 -5.71 -5.37
CA LEU A 70 -4.42 -6.57 -5.68
C LEU A 70 -3.81 -6.24 -7.06
N THR A 71 -4.65 -5.94 -8.05
CA THR A 71 -4.19 -5.44 -9.35
C THR A 71 -3.46 -4.11 -9.20
N ALA A 72 -3.95 -3.20 -8.34
CA ALA A 72 -3.27 -1.95 -8.04
C ALA A 72 -1.91 -2.17 -7.36
N LEU A 73 -1.80 -3.13 -6.43
CA LEU A 73 -0.50 -3.52 -5.85
C LEU A 73 0.45 -4.07 -6.91
N TRP A 74 -0.03 -4.97 -7.75
CA TRP A 74 0.77 -5.55 -8.83
C TRP A 74 1.24 -4.48 -9.82
N ALA A 75 0.37 -3.54 -10.17
CA ALA A 75 0.70 -2.40 -11.01
C ALA A 75 1.71 -1.44 -10.35
N GLY A 76 1.68 -1.30 -9.03
CA GLY A 76 2.61 -0.43 -8.30
C GLY A 76 3.98 -1.06 -8.07
N LEU A 77 4.06 -2.39 -7.87
CA LEU A 77 5.27 -3.07 -7.36
C LEU A 77 5.93 -4.05 -8.35
N VAL A 78 5.27 -4.42 -9.45
CA VAL A 78 5.77 -5.46 -10.39
C VAL A 78 5.74 -4.97 -11.85
N TRP A 79 4.79 -4.09 -12.17
CA TRP A 79 4.64 -3.47 -13.49
C TRP A 79 5.69 -2.34 -13.67
N PRO A 80 6.01 -1.89 -14.91
CA PRO A 80 7.12 -0.97 -15.26
C PRO A 80 7.16 0.37 -14.52
N LEU A 81 6.14 0.69 -13.72
CA LEU A 81 6.19 1.75 -12.72
C LEU A 81 7.35 1.58 -11.73
N ASP A 82 7.76 0.34 -11.44
CA ASP A 82 8.91 0.05 -10.58
C ASP A 82 10.23 0.44 -11.25
N ALA A 83 10.47 -0.05 -12.46
CA ALA A 83 11.67 0.28 -13.24
C ALA A 83 11.77 1.78 -13.60
N ILE A 84 10.63 2.47 -13.75
CA ILE A 84 10.61 3.92 -14.02
C ILE A 84 10.66 4.72 -12.71
N GLY A 85 10.16 4.16 -11.60
CA GLY A 85 10.23 4.75 -10.27
C GLY A 85 11.66 5.07 -9.84
N GLU A 86 12.61 4.23 -10.23
CA GLU A 86 14.05 4.44 -9.99
C GLU A 86 14.65 5.59 -10.82
N SER A 87 14.03 5.99 -11.95
CA SER A 87 14.59 6.99 -12.87
C SER A 87 13.83 8.33 -12.86
N LEU A 88 12.54 8.31 -12.54
CA LEU A 88 11.67 9.47 -12.46
C LEU A 88 11.04 9.58 -11.08
N PHE A 89 11.37 10.68 -10.38
CA PHE A 89 10.80 11.02 -9.09
C PHE A 89 9.26 11.03 -9.11
N SER A 90 8.66 11.46 -10.22
CA SER A 90 7.20 11.44 -10.41
C SER A 90 6.59 10.04 -10.46
N ALA A 91 7.30 9.06 -11.04
CA ALA A 91 6.86 7.67 -11.05
C ALA A 91 6.97 7.04 -9.65
N HIS A 92 8.04 7.36 -8.92
CA HIS A 92 8.19 6.96 -7.51
C HIS A 92 7.05 7.49 -6.63
N MET A 93 6.67 8.77 -6.81
CA MET A 93 5.51 9.35 -6.10
C MET A 93 4.21 8.67 -6.50
N ALA A 94 4.04 8.34 -7.79
CA ALA A 94 2.86 7.64 -8.26
C ALA A 94 2.75 6.25 -7.61
N GLN A 95 3.85 5.52 -7.42
CA GLN A 95 3.85 4.25 -6.68
C GLN A 95 3.31 4.44 -5.26
N HIS A 96 3.82 5.42 -4.51
CA HIS A 96 3.38 5.70 -3.14
C HIS A 96 1.90 6.07 -3.06
N ILE A 97 1.40 6.87 -4.02
CA ILE A 97 -0.02 7.21 -4.14
C ILE A 97 -0.85 5.96 -4.45
N VAL A 98 -0.40 5.09 -5.35
CA VAL A 98 -1.09 3.84 -5.68
C VAL A 98 -1.15 2.92 -4.46
N LEU A 99 -0.03 2.72 -3.75
CA LEU A 99 0.05 1.87 -2.56
C LEU A 99 -0.90 2.34 -1.44
N MET A 100 -0.80 3.63 -1.06
CA MET A 100 -1.51 4.16 0.11
C MET A 100 -2.91 4.69 -0.21
N GLY A 101 -3.10 5.28 -1.39
CA GLY A 101 -4.33 5.96 -1.80
C GLY A 101 -5.29 5.10 -2.61
N VAL A 102 -4.82 4.04 -3.26
CA VAL A 102 -5.64 3.19 -4.15
C VAL A 102 -5.69 1.75 -3.68
N ALA A 103 -4.54 1.08 -3.56
CA ALA A 103 -4.47 -0.33 -3.19
C ALA A 103 -4.97 -0.56 -1.75
N ALA A 104 -4.46 0.19 -0.77
CA ALA A 104 -4.88 0.05 0.62
C ALA A 104 -6.41 0.15 0.85
N PRO A 105 -7.15 1.19 0.38
CA PRO A 105 -8.59 1.27 0.60
C PRO A 105 -9.35 0.12 -0.06
N LEU A 106 -8.99 -0.22 -1.30
CA LEU A 106 -9.62 -1.31 -2.05
C LEU A 106 -9.44 -2.65 -1.34
N LEU A 107 -8.23 -2.92 -0.84
CA LEU A 107 -7.93 -4.12 -0.08
C LEU A 107 -8.71 -4.16 1.23
N VAL A 108 -8.77 -3.08 1.99
CA VAL A 108 -9.52 -3.08 3.27
C VAL A 108 -11.02 -3.27 3.04
N LEU A 109 -11.60 -2.62 2.02
CA LEU A 109 -13.01 -2.78 1.64
C LEU A 109 -13.36 -4.20 1.20
N GLY A 110 -12.40 -4.94 0.65
CA GLY A 110 -12.57 -6.33 0.22
C GLY A 110 -12.74 -7.36 1.35
N LEU A 111 -12.66 -6.94 2.62
CA LEU A 111 -12.70 -7.81 3.82
C LEU A 111 -11.76 -9.03 3.70
N PRO A 112 -10.45 -8.82 3.48
CA PRO A 112 -9.50 -9.88 3.19
C PRO A 112 -9.33 -10.83 4.36
N MET A 113 -9.22 -10.30 5.59
CA MET A 113 -8.87 -11.10 6.76
C MET A 113 -9.90 -12.21 7.06
N PRO A 114 -11.22 -11.93 7.20
CA PRO A 114 -12.19 -12.99 7.46
C PRO A 114 -12.28 -14.02 6.32
N THR A 115 -12.14 -13.57 5.08
CA THR A 115 -12.20 -14.42 3.88
C THR A 115 -10.99 -15.34 3.81
N MET A 116 -9.78 -14.80 3.94
CA MET A 116 -8.52 -15.56 3.93
C MET A 116 -8.43 -16.54 5.09
N ILE A 117 -8.81 -16.16 6.32
CA ILE A 117 -8.78 -17.06 7.49
C ILE A 117 -9.66 -18.30 7.24
N ARG A 118 -10.76 -18.15 6.50
CA ARG A 118 -11.66 -19.26 6.15
C ARG A 118 -10.99 -20.34 5.29
N SER A 119 -9.92 -19.98 4.56
CA SER A 119 -9.17 -20.92 3.72
C SER A 119 -8.25 -21.86 4.51
N LEU A 120 -7.88 -21.47 5.74
CA LEU A 120 -6.95 -22.18 6.60
C LEU A 120 -7.61 -23.40 7.28
N PRO A 121 -6.82 -24.40 7.73
CA PRO A 121 -7.32 -25.51 8.54
C PRO A 121 -7.99 -25.03 9.83
N ARG A 122 -8.94 -25.81 10.36
CA ARG A 122 -9.71 -25.44 11.57
C ARG A 122 -8.82 -25.17 12.80
N GLU A 123 -7.70 -25.87 12.92
CA GLU A 123 -6.72 -25.69 14.00
C GLU A 123 -6.09 -24.30 13.95
N TRP A 124 -5.70 -23.85 12.75
CA TRP A 124 -5.11 -22.54 12.51
C TRP A 124 -6.15 -21.43 12.71
N GLN A 125 -7.40 -21.65 12.28
CA GLN A 125 -8.50 -20.73 12.55
C GLN A 125 -8.72 -20.53 14.05
N ARG A 126 -8.68 -21.61 14.84
CA ARG A 126 -8.79 -21.55 16.32
C ARG A 126 -7.61 -20.83 16.93
N GLY A 127 -6.38 -21.15 16.52
CA GLY A 127 -5.16 -20.47 16.98
C GLY A 127 -5.20 -18.97 16.72
N LEU A 128 -5.55 -18.56 15.50
CA LEU A 128 -5.71 -17.14 15.14
C LEU A 128 -6.84 -16.47 15.94
N ALA A 129 -7.97 -17.15 16.14
CA ALA A 129 -9.06 -16.61 16.96
C ALA A 129 -8.63 -16.39 18.42
N LEU A 130 -7.81 -17.28 18.99
CA LEU A 130 -7.23 -17.12 20.32
C LEU A 130 -6.21 -15.98 20.36
N ALA A 131 -5.33 -15.88 19.36
CA ALA A 131 -4.35 -14.80 19.24
C ALA A 131 -5.03 -13.43 19.15
N VAL A 132 -6.10 -13.31 18.35
CA VAL A 132 -6.89 -12.07 18.23
C VAL A 132 -7.61 -11.71 19.55
N ARG A 133 -7.94 -12.71 20.38
CA ARG A 133 -8.54 -12.50 21.70
C ARG A 133 -7.51 -12.14 22.78
N TRP A 134 -6.21 -12.31 22.52
CA TRP A 134 -5.17 -11.94 23.47
C TRP A 134 -5.22 -10.44 23.76
N GLN A 135 -5.37 -10.07 25.04
CA GLN A 135 -5.66 -8.68 25.41
C GLN A 135 -4.58 -7.68 24.96
N PRO A 136 -3.27 -7.94 25.12
CA PRO A 136 -2.23 -7.03 24.66
C PRO A 136 -2.33 -6.75 23.15
N TRP A 137 -2.48 -7.80 22.34
CA TRP A 137 -2.66 -7.68 20.90
C TRP A 137 -3.90 -6.85 20.55
N ARG A 138 -5.04 -7.15 21.18
CA ARG A 138 -6.29 -6.40 20.96
C ARG A 138 -6.16 -4.93 21.35
N ARG A 139 -5.45 -4.61 22.43
CA ARG A 139 -5.21 -3.22 22.85
C ARG A 139 -4.32 -2.50 21.85
N CYS A 140 -3.21 -3.12 21.44
CA CYS A 140 -2.30 -2.58 20.44
C CYS A 140 -3.04 -2.32 19.11
N TRP A 141 -3.75 -3.33 18.59
CA TRP A 141 -4.52 -3.18 17.36
C TRP A 141 -5.55 -2.06 17.44
N LYS A 142 -6.31 -1.98 18.55
CA LYS A 142 -7.26 -0.89 18.79
C LYS A 142 -6.61 0.48 18.84
N PHE A 143 -5.41 0.59 19.39
CA PHE A 143 -4.66 1.84 19.44
C PHE A 143 -4.19 2.25 18.04
N LEU A 144 -3.61 1.33 17.28
CA LEU A 144 -3.10 1.59 15.93
C LEU A 144 -4.19 2.01 14.93
N ILE A 145 -5.41 1.48 15.08
CA ILE A 145 -6.54 1.83 14.20
C ILE A 145 -7.37 3.01 14.72
N ARG A 146 -6.92 3.73 15.75
CA ARG A 146 -7.53 5.05 16.05
C ARG A 146 -7.15 6.00 14.92
N ILE A 147 -8.10 6.83 14.48
CA ILE A 147 -7.88 7.70 13.32
C ILE A 147 -6.72 8.68 13.52
N ASP A 148 -6.54 9.22 14.73
CA ASP A 148 -5.43 10.10 15.09
C ASP A 148 -4.08 9.38 14.96
N VAL A 149 -3.97 8.20 15.58
CA VAL A 149 -2.75 7.39 15.54
C VAL A 149 -2.42 6.92 14.13
N ALA A 150 -3.41 6.42 13.39
CA ALA A 150 -3.21 5.92 12.04
C ALA A 150 -2.82 7.04 11.07
N THR A 151 -3.40 8.24 11.23
CA THR A 151 -3.02 9.43 10.45
C THR A 151 -1.58 9.83 10.75
N ILE A 152 -1.20 9.92 12.03
CA ILE A 152 0.17 10.27 12.44
C ILE A 152 1.18 9.23 11.91
N LEU A 153 0.87 7.94 12.03
CA LEU A 153 1.73 6.87 11.52
C LEU A 153 1.91 6.96 10.01
N GLN A 154 0.84 7.22 9.25
CA GLN A 154 0.95 7.38 7.80
C GLN A 154 1.79 8.59 7.42
N LEU A 155 1.58 9.75 8.07
CA LEU A 155 2.39 10.94 7.83
C LEU A 155 3.86 10.72 8.20
N LEU A 156 4.12 10.04 9.32
CA LEU A 156 5.47 9.74 9.79
C LEU A 156 6.20 8.82 8.80
N VAL A 157 5.58 7.70 8.42
CA VAL A 157 6.15 6.75 7.46
C VAL A 157 6.38 7.43 6.13
N PHE A 158 5.40 8.18 5.62
CA PHE A 158 5.54 8.93 4.38
C PHE A 158 6.71 9.91 4.46
N THR A 159 6.76 10.77 5.48
CA THR A 159 7.84 11.76 5.63
C THR A 159 9.21 11.12 5.79
N LEU A 160 9.33 10.07 6.60
CA LEU A 160 10.59 9.36 6.85
C LEU A 160 11.25 8.89 5.56
N TRP A 161 10.46 8.26 4.68
CA TRP A 161 10.96 7.73 3.41
C TRP A 161 11.19 8.79 2.35
N HIS A 162 10.80 10.04 2.59
CA HIS A 162 11.12 11.17 1.72
C HIS A 162 12.35 11.96 2.21
N ILE A 163 13.00 11.51 3.29
CA ILE A 163 14.30 12.04 3.70
C ILE A 163 15.36 11.52 2.70
N PRO A 164 16.22 12.39 2.12
CA PRO A 164 17.19 11.98 1.10
C PRO A 164 18.08 10.80 1.52
N ALA A 165 18.54 10.79 2.79
CA ALA A 165 19.34 9.69 3.31
C ALA A 165 18.58 8.35 3.36
N ALA A 166 17.27 8.37 3.62
CA ALA A 166 16.46 7.15 3.63
C ALA A 166 16.20 6.63 2.20
N ILE A 167 16.03 7.54 1.24
CA ILE A 167 15.91 7.20 -0.19
C ILE A 167 17.23 6.61 -0.69
N ALA A 168 18.37 7.26 -0.42
CA ALA A 168 19.68 6.74 -0.83
C ALA A 168 19.91 5.32 -0.29
N LEU A 169 19.59 5.10 0.99
CA LEU A 169 19.70 3.78 1.61
C LEU A 169 18.75 2.74 0.99
N SER A 170 17.54 3.14 0.57
CA SER A 170 16.59 2.22 -0.08
C SER A 170 16.99 1.88 -1.51
N LEU A 171 17.78 2.74 -2.18
CA LEU A 171 18.34 2.46 -3.50
C LEU A 171 19.58 1.55 -3.43
N GLU A 172 20.34 1.60 -2.34
CA GLU A 172 21.54 0.77 -2.15
C GLU A 172 21.22 -0.64 -1.59
N ASN A 173 20.02 -0.83 -1.02
CA ASN A 173 19.68 -2.07 -0.30
C ASN A 173 18.24 -2.52 -0.55
N ASP A 174 18.09 -3.64 -1.26
CA ASP A 174 16.81 -4.29 -1.59
C ASP A 174 15.91 -4.54 -0.36
N PHE A 175 16.49 -4.90 0.79
CA PHE A 175 15.71 -5.12 2.00
C PHE A 175 15.11 -3.81 2.52
N VAL A 176 15.87 -2.71 2.47
CA VAL A 176 15.38 -1.39 2.86
C VAL A 176 14.34 -0.89 1.87
N HIS A 177 14.53 -1.14 0.58
CA HIS A 177 13.53 -0.89 -0.46
C HIS A 177 12.21 -1.62 -0.19
N TRP A 178 12.28 -2.91 0.13
CA TRP A 178 11.10 -3.70 0.49
C TRP A 178 10.44 -3.17 1.77
N LEU A 179 11.23 -2.77 2.77
CA LEU A 179 10.73 -2.20 4.02
C LEU A 179 10.04 -0.85 3.79
N MET A 180 10.54 -0.03 2.87
CA MET A 180 9.93 1.23 2.46
C MET A 180 8.52 1.00 1.93
N HIS A 181 8.36 0.20 0.88
CA HIS A 181 7.04 -0.09 0.31
C HIS A 181 6.14 -0.85 1.29
N GLY A 182 6.69 -1.82 2.02
CA GLY A 182 5.95 -2.62 3.00
C GLY A 182 5.39 -1.78 4.15
N SER A 183 6.20 -0.87 4.70
CA SER A 183 5.75 0.03 5.79
C SER A 183 4.73 1.06 5.30
N MET A 184 4.87 1.60 4.08
CA MET A 184 3.89 2.49 3.48
C MET A 184 2.54 1.81 3.26
N LEU A 185 2.55 0.60 2.68
CA LEU A 185 1.33 -0.19 2.52
C LEU A 185 0.69 -0.50 3.89
N ALA A 186 1.47 -0.92 4.88
CA ALA A 186 0.98 -1.19 6.23
C ALA A 186 0.34 0.04 6.88
N ALA A 187 0.97 1.21 6.76
CA ALA A 187 0.42 2.47 7.26
C ALA A 187 -0.90 2.85 6.55
N GLY A 188 -0.96 2.71 5.22
CA GLY A 188 -2.18 2.91 4.45
C GLY A 188 -3.30 1.96 4.86
N LEU A 189 -3.00 0.68 5.04
CA LEU A 189 -3.99 -0.31 5.50
C LEU A 189 -4.54 0.04 6.89
N LEU A 190 -3.68 0.49 7.82
CA LEU A 190 -4.11 0.95 9.14
C LEU A 190 -5.02 2.18 9.05
N PHE A 191 -4.64 3.17 8.26
CA PHE A 191 -5.40 4.41 8.05
C PHE A 191 -6.79 4.14 7.45
N TRP A 192 -6.87 3.35 6.39
CA TRP A 192 -8.17 3.02 5.78
C TRP A 192 -9.01 2.10 6.67
N THR A 193 -8.39 1.22 7.46
CA THR A 193 -9.09 0.45 8.49
C THR A 193 -9.67 1.36 9.57
N ALA A 194 -8.94 2.40 9.98
CA ALA A 194 -9.43 3.40 10.93
C ALA A 194 -10.64 4.14 10.35
N ILE A 195 -10.53 4.67 9.12
CA ILE A 195 -11.62 5.38 8.42
C ILE A 195 -12.89 4.53 8.35
N LEU A 196 -12.79 3.27 7.88
CA LEU A 196 -13.96 2.41 7.70
C LEU A 196 -14.61 1.97 9.01
N ARG A 197 -13.94 2.14 10.15
CA ARG A 197 -14.47 1.82 11.48
C ARG A 197 -15.09 3.02 12.18
N MET A 198 -14.94 4.21 11.63
CA MET A 198 -15.49 5.43 12.20
C MET A 198 -17.02 5.38 12.18
N ARG A 199 -17.61 5.93 13.23
CA ARG A 199 -19.06 6.05 13.35
C ARG A 199 -19.55 7.31 12.62
N SER A 200 -20.84 7.36 12.32
CA SER A 200 -21.46 8.47 11.58
C SER A 200 -21.27 9.84 12.25
N ASP A 201 -21.15 9.88 13.58
CA ASP A 201 -20.89 11.07 14.39
C ASP A 201 -19.42 11.56 14.32
N GLU A 202 -18.51 10.73 13.81
CA GLU A 202 -17.08 11.06 13.69
C GLU A 202 -16.69 11.51 12.26
N PHE A 203 -17.67 11.69 11.37
CA PHE A 203 -17.46 11.98 9.95
C PHE A 203 -16.57 13.20 9.69
N GLY A 204 -16.69 14.25 10.51
CA GLY A 204 -15.83 15.44 10.41
C GLY A 204 -14.34 15.13 10.59
N SER A 205 -14.00 14.26 11.55
CA SER A 205 -12.63 13.82 11.79
C SER A 205 -12.09 12.97 10.63
N ALA A 206 -12.95 12.19 9.96
CA ALA A 206 -12.56 11.39 8.79
C ALA A 206 -12.21 12.29 7.60
N ILE A 207 -13.04 13.29 7.33
CA ILE A 207 -12.78 14.31 6.30
C ILE A 207 -11.49 15.07 6.63
N LEU A 208 -11.32 15.51 7.88
CA LEU A 208 -10.12 16.22 8.29
C LEU A 208 -8.87 15.37 8.07
N ALA A 209 -8.89 14.10 8.47
CA ALA A 209 -7.77 13.19 8.29
C ALA A 209 -7.43 12.96 6.81
N LEU A 210 -8.44 12.76 5.96
CA LEU A 210 -8.28 12.66 4.50
C LEU A 210 -7.69 13.94 3.91
N PHE A 211 -8.21 15.10 4.33
CA PHE A 211 -7.75 16.40 3.87
C PHE A 211 -6.29 16.63 4.26
N VAL A 212 -5.92 16.36 5.51
CA VAL A 212 -4.55 16.50 6.01
C VAL A 212 -3.61 15.59 5.23
N ASN A 213 -3.91 14.30 5.08
CA ASN A 213 -3.05 13.37 4.33
C ASN A 213 -2.90 13.79 2.87
N PHE A 214 -4.00 14.17 2.21
CA PHE A 214 -3.96 14.60 0.81
C PHE A 214 -3.16 15.89 0.62
N LYS A 215 -3.42 16.92 1.45
CA LYS A 215 -2.70 18.20 1.38
C LYS A 215 -1.23 18.03 1.71
N PHE A 216 -0.90 17.26 2.73
CA PHE A 216 0.48 17.01 3.12
C PHE A 216 1.25 16.33 1.98
N SER A 217 0.66 15.28 1.38
CA SER A 217 1.25 14.59 0.23
C SER A 217 1.44 15.51 -0.96
N LEU A 218 0.46 16.39 -1.24
CA LEU A 218 0.54 17.37 -2.33
C LEU A 218 1.63 18.44 -2.08
N VAL A 219 1.71 18.97 -0.86
CA VAL A 219 2.71 19.99 -0.48
C VAL A 219 4.12 19.38 -0.53
N LEU A 220 4.32 18.18 0.02
CA LEU A 220 5.61 17.52 -0.01
C LEU A 220 6.01 17.17 -1.45
N GLY A 221 5.08 16.65 -2.25
CA GLY A 221 5.31 16.38 -3.66
C GLY A 221 5.65 17.64 -4.45
N ALA A 222 4.98 18.77 -4.17
CA ALA A 222 5.27 20.06 -4.79
C ALA A 222 6.63 20.61 -4.35
N LEU A 223 6.96 20.55 -3.06
CA LEU A 223 8.26 20.98 -2.54
C LEU A 223 9.40 20.19 -3.18
N LEU A 224 9.24 18.88 -3.37
CA LEU A 224 10.25 18.04 -4.00
C LEU A 224 10.32 18.24 -5.52
N ALA A 225 9.18 18.44 -6.20
CA ALA A 225 9.13 18.69 -7.64
C ALA A 225 9.64 20.09 -8.04
N PHE A 226 9.44 21.10 -7.19
CA PHE A 226 9.85 22.50 -7.44
C PHE A 226 11.09 22.93 -6.64
N SER A 227 11.69 22.01 -5.87
CA SER A 227 12.99 22.21 -5.25
C SER A 227 14.04 22.41 -6.34
N SER A 228 14.42 23.66 -6.57
CA SER A 228 15.40 24.09 -7.57
C SER A 228 16.86 23.82 -7.17
N ARG A 229 17.09 23.17 -6.03
CA ARG A 229 18.41 22.64 -5.66
C ARG A 229 18.40 21.15 -5.93
N ALA A 230 19.21 20.71 -6.89
CA ALA A 230 19.73 19.36 -6.84
C ALA A 230 20.41 19.23 -5.47
N PHE A 231 19.85 18.45 -4.55
CA PHE A 231 20.41 18.23 -3.22
C PHE A 231 21.67 17.34 -3.26
N TYR A 232 22.34 17.29 -4.41
CA TYR A 232 23.50 16.48 -4.69
C TYR A 232 24.57 17.43 -5.22
N GLU A 233 25.46 17.84 -4.32
CA GLU A 233 26.78 18.27 -4.77
C GLU A 233 27.52 17.04 -5.30
N SER A 234 28.15 17.26 -6.44
CA SER A 234 28.98 16.35 -7.24
C SER A 234 30.02 15.58 -6.44
#